data_AF-A0A8J2IZ34-F1
#
_entry.id   AF-A0A8J2IZ34-F1
#
_cell.length_a   1.000
_cell.length_b   1.000
_cell.length_c   1.000
_cell.angle_alpha   90.00
_cell.angle_beta   90.00
_cell.angle_gamma   90.00
#
_symmetry.space_group_name_H-M   'P 1'
#
loop_
_entity.id
_entity.type
_entity.pdbx_description
1 polymer ?
#
loop_
_entity_poly.entity_id
_entity_poly.type
_entity_poly.pdbx_seq_one_letter_code
_entity_poly.pdbx_strand_id
1 'polypeptide(L)'
;MRPFQPSARIPSLFRFASTMAQPRFSAGTDAASVTPALNALLTSEGGRWTLAKDGTALERQFKFKTFGKTWDFMTGVSLQCKIKNHHPEWSNVYNTTFIRWTTHNPAGLSDKDITMAAQCDALAAQLGELAPEPETSSTAETGDQSCAIRGLADRAAGAAGDCCTPKSK
;
A
#
# COMPACT_ATOMS: atom_id res chain seq x y z
N MET A 1 -44.99 -37.93 34.63
CA MET A 1 -43.72 -37.17 34.75
C MET A 1 -42.90 -37.43 33.49
N ARG A 2 -42.74 -36.43 32.61
CA ARG A 2 -41.85 -36.49 31.44
C ARG A 2 -40.60 -35.65 31.74
N PRO A 3 -39.38 -36.11 31.42
CA PRO A 3 -38.17 -35.35 31.72
C PRO A 3 -38.02 -34.15 30.78
N PHE A 4 -37.58 -33.03 31.36
CA PHE A 4 -37.30 -31.76 30.71
C PHE A 4 -35.94 -31.86 30.00
N GLN A 5 -35.90 -31.70 28.68
CA GLN A 5 -34.65 -31.61 27.90
C GLN A 5 -34.30 -30.12 27.71
N PRO A 6 -33.12 -29.65 28.15
CA PRO A 6 -32.70 -28.28 27.87
C PRO A 6 -32.18 -28.19 26.43
N SER A 7 -32.86 -27.39 25.62
CA SER A 7 -32.43 -27.01 24.27
C SER A 7 -31.18 -26.14 24.37
N ALA A 8 -30.02 -26.69 24.02
CA ALA A 8 -28.79 -25.93 23.86
C ALA A 8 -28.88 -25.08 22.58
N ARG A 9 -29.07 -23.76 22.75
CA ARG A 9 -28.90 -22.79 21.66
C ARG A 9 -27.40 -22.62 21.42
N ILE A 10 -26.92 -23.16 20.31
CA ILE A 10 -25.58 -22.87 19.78
C ILE A 10 -25.59 -21.40 19.33
N PRO A 11 -24.76 -20.51 19.88
CA PRO A 11 -24.64 -19.17 19.34
C PRO A 11 -23.97 -19.29 17.97
N SER A 12 -24.71 -18.89 16.92
CA SER A 12 -24.18 -18.70 15.58
C SER A 12 -23.09 -17.63 15.67
N LEU A 13 -21.84 -18.08 15.58
CA LEU A 13 -20.70 -17.21 15.33
C LEU A 13 -20.87 -16.68 13.91
N PHE A 14 -21.52 -15.51 13.79
CA PHE A 14 -21.37 -14.69 12.60
C PHE A 14 -19.89 -14.30 12.50
N ARG A 15 -19.17 -15.09 11.72
CA ARG A 15 -17.80 -14.81 11.30
C ARG A 15 -17.91 -13.58 10.40
N PHE A 16 -17.62 -12.40 10.93
CA PHE A 16 -17.32 -11.24 10.10
C PHE A 16 -16.03 -11.55 9.34
N ALA A 17 -16.14 -12.23 8.21
CA ALA A 17 -15.07 -12.31 7.24
C ALA A 17 -14.90 -10.89 6.69
N SER A 18 -13.94 -10.14 7.23
CA SER A 18 -13.42 -8.96 6.57
C SER A 18 -13.00 -9.39 5.17
N THR A 19 -13.70 -8.93 4.13
CA THR A 19 -13.34 -9.17 2.74
C THR A 19 -12.01 -8.47 2.49
N MET A 20 -10.90 -9.20 2.63
CA MET A 20 -9.60 -8.70 2.21
C MET A 20 -9.69 -8.35 0.72
N ALA A 21 -9.24 -7.13 0.38
CA ALA A 21 -9.14 -6.70 -1.00
C ALA A 21 -8.33 -7.74 -1.80
N GLN A 22 -8.80 -8.06 -3.00
CA GLN A 22 -8.15 -9.02 -3.89
C GLN A 22 -7.36 -8.27 -4.96
N PRO A 23 -6.16 -8.73 -5.33
CA PRO A 23 -5.37 -8.05 -6.35
C PRO A 23 -6.07 -8.10 -7.70
N ARG A 24 -6.10 -6.96 -8.39
CA ARG A 24 -6.64 -6.81 -9.75
C ARG A 24 -5.53 -6.36 -10.68
N PHE A 25 -5.03 -7.32 -11.47
CA PHE A 25 -3.88 -7.10 -12.34
C PHE A 25 -4.24 -6.34 -13.62
N SER A 26 -3.28 -5.56 -14.10
CA SER A 26 -3.30 -4.92 -15.41
C SER A 26 -3.26 -5.97 -16.52
N ALA A 27 -3.95 -5.70 -17.63
CA ALA A 27 -3.97 -6.60 -18.78
C ALA A 27 -2.55 -6.85 -19.31
N GLY A 28 -2.21 -8.13 -19.55
CA GLY A 28 -0.88 -8.57 -19.97
C GLY A 28 0.06 -8.97 -18.82
N THR A 29 -0.35 -8.74 -17.57
CA THR A 29 0.40 -9.23 -16.40
C THR A 29 0.15 -10.73 -16.20
N ASP A 30 1.21 -11.52 -16.09
CA ASP A 30 1.12 -12.91 -15.66
C ASP A 30 0.92 -12.97 -14.14
N ALA A 31 -0.34 -13.07 -13.72
CA ALA A 31 -0.73 -13.14 -12.32
C ALA A 31 -0.02 -14.28 -11.58
N ALA A 32 0.14 -15.45 -12.21
CA ALA A 32 0.75 -16.61 -11.55
C ALA A 32 2.25 -16.36 -11.26
N SER A 33 2.94 -15.70 -12.19
CA SER A 33 4.36 -15.36 -12.03
C SER A 33 4.58 -14.33 -10.92
N VAL A 34 3.71 -13.30 -10.81
CA VAL A 34 3.93 -12.18 -9.88
C VAL A 34 3.35 -12.39 -8.48
N THR A 35 2.38 -13.29 -8.33
CA THR A 35 1.68 -13.52 -7.05
C THR A 35 2.61 -13.85 -5.87
N PRO A 36 3.64 -14.70 -6.00
CA PRO A 36 4.55 -14.97 -4.87
C PRO A 36 5.28 -13.72 -4.37
N ALA A 37 5.75 -12.88 -5.30
CA ALA A 37 6.44 -11.63 -4.96
C ALA A 37 5.48 -10.59 -4.37
N LEU A 38 4.26 -10.51 -4.90
CA LEU A 38 3.20 -9.68 -4.33
C LEU A 38 2.89 -10.08 -2.89
N ASN A 39 2.65 -11.37 -2.64
CA ASN A 39 2.31 -11.89 -1.32
C ASN A 39 3.38 -11.53 -0.28
N ALA A 40 4.67 -11.68 -0.61
CA ALA A 40 5.76 -11.31 0.28
C ALA A 40 5.77 -9.84 0.72
N LEU A 41 5.13 -8.94 -0.04
CA LEU A 41 5.01 -7.52 0.31
C LEU A 41 3.79 -7.23 1.19
N LEU A 42 2.75 -8.06 1.15
CA LEU A 42 1.47 -7.77 1.78
C LEU A 42 1.50 -7.98 3.29
N THR A 43 0.83 -7.10 4.04
CA THR A 43 0.67 -7.21 5.50
C THR A 43 0.00 -8.50 5.95
N SER A 44 -0.86 -9.10 5.13
CA SER A 44 -1.50 -10.40 5.41
C SER A 44 -0.51 -11.56 5.48
N GLU A 45 0.68 -11.40 4.89
CA GLU A 45 1.73 -12.43 4.79
C GLU A 45 3.03 -12.00 5.50
N GLY A 46 2.96 -10.97 6.37
CA GLY A 46 4.10 -10.47 7.15
C GLY A 46 4.92 -9.36 6.46
N GLY A 47 4.50 -8.91 5.29
CA GLY A 47 5.02 -7.70 4.66
C GLY A 47 4.47 -6.41 5.28
N ARG A 48 4.65 -5.29 4.59
CA ARG A 48 4.28 -3.95 5.08
C ARG A 48 3.45 -3.11 4.10
N TRP A 49 3.11 -3.68 2.95
CA TRP A 49 2.25 -3.06 1.94
C TRP A 49 0.81 -3.53 2.09
N THR A 50 -0.12 -2.67 1.69
CA THR A 50 -1.54 -2.99 1.63
C THR A 50 -2.05 -2.85 0.21
N LEU A 51 -3.03 -3.67 -0.16
CA LEU A 51 -3.77 -3.44 -1.41
C LEU A 51 -4.71 -2.24 -1.24
N ALA A 52 -4.78 -1.40 -2.26
CA ALA A 52 -5.88 -0.43 -2.37
C ALA A 52 -7.22 -1.16 -2.39
N LYS A 53 -8.30 -0.45 -2.01
CA LYS A 53 -9.63 -1.05 -1.81
C LYS A 53 -10.18 -1.77 -3.04
N ASP A 54 -9.85 -1.27 -4.23
CA ASP A 54 -10.23 -1.83 -5.54
C ASP A 54 -9.26 -2.90 -6.06
N GLY A 55 -8.17 -3.17 -5.32
CA GLY A 55 -7.17 -4.15 -5.67
C GLY A 55 -6.19 -3.72 -6.77
N THR A 56 -6.26 -2.49 -7.28
CA THR A 56 -5.46 -2.08 -8.44
C THR A 56 -4.14 -1.39 -8.09
N ALA A 57 -3.82 -1.25 -6.80
CA ALA A 57 -2.62 -0.57 -6.37
C ALA A 57 -2.05 -1.15 -5.07
N LEU A 58 -0.74 -0.93 -4.85
CA LEU A 58 -0.05 -1.18 -3.59
C LEU A 58 0.18 0.15 -2.87
N GLU A 59 -0.19 0.21 -1.59
CA GLU A 59 -0.11 1.41 -0.76
C GLU A 59 0.72 1.16 0.49
N ARG A 60 1.60 2.11 0.83
CA ARG A 60 2.37 2.09 2.07
C ARG A 60 2.84 3.48 2.50
N GLN A 61 2.98 3.66 3.81
CA GLN A 61 3.66 4.82 4.41
C GLN A 61 5.06 4.45 4.89
N PHE A 62 5.99 5.37 4.70
CA PHE A 62 7.38 5.31 5.18
C PHE A 62 7.62 6.47 6.12
N LYS A 63 8.30 6.22 7.24
CA LYS A 63 8.63 7.24 8.23
C LYS A 63 10.11 7.18 8.58
N PHE A 64 10.76 8.34 8.62
CA PHE A 64 12.18 8.45 8.98
C PHE A 64 12.39 9.42 10.14
N LYS A 65 13.61 9.48 10.66
CA LYS A 65 13.95 10.36 11.79
C LYS A 65 13.84 11.85 11.47
N THR A 66 14.13 12.25 10.24
CA THR A 66 14.21 13.66 9.83
C THR A 66 13.70 13.83 8.39
N PHE A 67 13.30 15.05 8.03
CA PHE A 67 12.98 15.40 6.63
C PHE A 67 14.13 15.07 5.67
N GLY A 68 15.38 15.33 6.06
CA GLY A 68 16.54 15.02 5.23
C GLY A 68 16.63 13.52 4.88
N LYS A 69 16.43 12.64 5.86
CA LYS A 69 16.41 11.19 5.63
C LYS A 69 15.25 10.75 4.73
N THR A 70 14.08 11.33 4.93
CA THR A 70 12.92 11.11 4.05
C THR A 70 13.22 11.55 2.63
N TRP A 71 13.88 12.70 2.45
CA TRP A 71 14.27 13.22 1.14
C TRP A 71 15.33 12.36 0.45
N ASP A 72 16.31 11.84 1.19
CA ASP A 72 17.30 10.87 0.68
C ASP A 72 16.59 9.62 0.12
N PHE A 73 15.60 9.11 0.86
CA PHE A 73 14.77 7.97 0.44
C PHE A 73 14.00 8.29 -0.84
N MET A 74 13.28 9.43 -0.87
CA MET A 74 12.53 9.87 -2.05
C MET A 74 13.44 10.05 -3.28
N THR A 75 14.65 10.58 -3.09
CA THR A 75 15.65 10.70 -4.15
C THR A 75 16.07 9.34 -4.69
N GLY A 76 16.33 8.37 -3.81
CA GLY A 76 16.63 6.99 -4.19
C GLY A 76 15.51 6.35 -5.01
N VAL A 77 14.25 6.51 -4.56
CA VAL A 77 13.07 6.03 -5.30
C VAL A 77 12.97 6.70 -6.66
N SER A 78 13.15 8.03 -6.74
CA SER A 78 13.12 8.77 -8.00
C SER A 78 14.14 8.27 -9.02
N LEU A 79 15.33 7.88 -8.59
CA LEU A 79 16.35 7.31 -9.49
C LEU A 79 15.92 5.93 -10.03
N GLN A 80 15.28 5.11 -9.20
CA GLN A 80 14.71 3.83 -9.65
C GLN A 80 13.56 4.04 -10.64
N CYS A 81 12.71 5.05 -10.42
CA CYS A 81 11.62 5.39 -11.35
C CYS A 81 12.15 5.66 -12.75
N LYS A 82 13.26 6.40 -12.87
CA LYS A 82 13.91 6.69 -14.15
C LYS A 82 14.43 5.43 -14.85
N ILE A 83 14.97 4.47 -14.09
CA ILE A 83 15.50 3.20 -14.63
C ILE A 83 14.36 2.30 -15.11
N LYS A 84 13.28 2.19 -14.31
CA LYS A 84 12.14 1.32 -14.59
C LYS A 84 11.10 1.97 -15.52
N ASN A 85 11.24 3.27 -15.78
CA ASN A 85 10.26 4.10 -16.47
C ASN A 85 8.85 3.86 -15.88
N HIS A 86 8.74 4.00 -14.55
CA HIS A 86 7.53 3.78 -13.77
C HIS A 86 7.53 4.70 -12.57
N HIS A 87 6.45 5.45 -12.35
CA HIS A 87 6.40 6.54 -11.37
C HIS A 87 5.30 6.30 -10.34
N PRO A 88 5.50 6.66 -9.07
CA PRO A 88 4.50 6.48 -8.04
C PRO A 88 3.50 7.63 -8.04
N GLU A 89 2.35 7.38 -7.45
CA GLU A 89 1.58 8.43 -6.81
C GLU A 89 2.07 8.55 -5.36
N TRP A 90 2.50 9.74 -4.94
CA TRP A 90 2.99 9.90 -3.58
C TRP A 90 2.60 11.25 -2.99
N SER A 91 2.64 11.32 -1.67
CA SER A 91 2.53 12.55 -0.91
C SER A 91 3.54 12.52 0.23
N ASN A 92 4.08 13.68 0.59
CA ASN A 92 5.09 13.80 1.64
C ASN A 92 4.75 14.94 2.60
N VAL A 93 4.82 14.65 3.89
CA VAL A 93 4.68 15.63 4.97
C VAL A 93 5.81 15.43 5.96
N TYR A 94 6.75 16.38 5.99
CA TYR A 94 7.95 16.34 6.82
C TYR A 94 8.70 14.99 6.70
N ASN A 95 8.64 14.14 7.72
CA ASN A 95 9.39 12.90 7.79
C ASN A 95 8.58 11.65 7.39
N THR A 96 7.37 11.84 6.85
CA THR A 96 6.48 10.75 6.44
C THR A 96 6.13 10.89 4.97
N THR A 97 6.35 9.82 4.21
CA THR A 97 5.99 9.73 2.79
C THR A 97 5.01 8.58 2.59
N PHE A 98 3.86 8.87 2.00
CA PHE A 98 2.94 7.86 1.47
C PHE A 98 3.28 7.59 0.01
N ILE A 99 3.31 6.31 -0.38
CA ILE A 99 3.55 5.88 -1.75
C ILE A 99 2.44 4.91 -2.16
N ARG A 100 1.90 5.14 -3.34
CA ARG A 100 1.05 4.23 -4.08
C ARG A 100 1.69 3.87 -5.43
N TRP A 101 1.78 2.57 -5.69
CA TRP A 101 2.19 2.02 -6.98
C TRP A 101 0.98 1.44 -7.70
N THR A 102 0.74 1.92 -8.92
CA THR A 102 -0.29 1.41 -9.83
C THR A 102 0.13 1.57 -11.28
N THR A 103 -0.41 0.74 -12.17
CA THR A 103 -0.25 0.89 -13.61
C THR A 103 -1.53 1.48 -14.19
N HIS A 104 -1.43 2.66 -14.80
CA HIS A 104 -2.57 3.39 -15.34
C HIS A 104 -3.07 2.84 -16.68
N ASN A 105 -2.17 2.27 -17.50
CA ASN A 105 -2.51 1.80 -18.84
C ASN A 105 -1.75 0.50 -19.22
N PRO A 106 -2.46 -0.63 -19.43
CA PRO A 106 -3.84 -0.86 -19.02
C PRO A 106 -4.00 -0.74 -17.50
N ALA A 107 -5.18 -0.32 -17.02
CA ALA A 107 -5.38 -0.06 -15.58
C ALA A 107 -5.30 -1.33 -14.72
N GLY A 108 -4.46 -1.34 -13.68
CA GLY A 108 -4.35 -2.42 -12.69
C GLY A 108 -2.95 -2.56 -12.08
N LEU A 109 -2.74 -3.57 -11.24
CA LEU A 109 -1.41 -3.93 -10.73
C LEU A 109 -0.56 -4.62 -11.80
N SER A 110 0.71 -4.27 -11.92
CA SER A 110 1.67 -4.95 -12.79
C SER A 110 2.93 -5.43 -12.03
N ASP A 111 3.80 -6.12 -12.77
CA ASP A 111 5.15 -6.52 -12.32
C ASP A 111 6.01 -5.30 -11.93
N LYS A 112 5.82 -4.15 -12.60
CA LYS A 112 6.53 -2.91 -12.27
C LYS A 112 6.14 -2.38 -10.91
N ASP A 113 4.86 -2.44 -10.54
CA ASP A 113 4.36 -1.98 -9.24
C ASP A 113 5.01 -2.79 -8.10
N ILE A 114 5.01 -4.11 -8.26
CA ILE A 114 5.58 -5.06 -7.30
C ILE A 114 7.10 -4.85 -7.19
N THR A 115 7.79 -4.68 -8.33
CA THR A 115 9.23 -4.42 -8.37
C THR A 115 9.58 -3.12 -7.65
N MET A 116 8.86 -2.03 -7.94
CA MET A 116 9.12 -0.73 -7.33
C MET A 116 8.79 -0.73 -5.83
N ALA A 117 7.74 -1.43 -5.40
CA ALA A 117 7.43 -1.61 -3.99
C ALA A 117 8.56 -2.34 -3.24
N ALA A 118 9.09 -3.43 -3.79
CA ALA A 118 10.24 -4.14 -3.22
C ALA A 118 11.51 -3.28 -3.17
N GLN A 119 11.75 -2.44 -4.18
CA GLN A 119 12.87 -1.49 -4.17
C GLN A 119 12.73 -0.43 -3.09
N CYS A 120 11.52 0.06 -2.83
CA CYS A 120 11.26 0.97 -1.72
C CYS A 120 11.60 0.31 -0.37
N ASP A 121 11.25 -0.97 -0.17
CA ASP A 121 11.59 -1.71 1.05
C ASP A 121 13.10 -1.81 1.27
N ALA A 122 13.85 -2.13 0.21
CA ALA A 122 15.30 -2.20 0.27
C ALA A 122 15.94 -0.84 0.60
N LEU A 123 15.50 0.23 -0.06
CA LEU A 123 15.99 1.60 0.19
C LEU A 123 15.64 2.07 1.61
N ALA A 124 14.42 1.82 2.06
CA ALA A 124 13.94 2.20 3.38
C ALA A 124 14.76 1.50 4.48
N ALA A 125 15.05 0.21 4.33
CA ALA A 125 15.89 -0.54 5.24
C ALA A 125 17.32 0.02 5.30
N GLN A 126 17.92 0.35 4.14
CA GLN A 126 19.27 0.93 4.07
C GLN A 126 19.36 2.32 4.72
N LEU A 127 18.29 3.10 4.63
CA LEU A 127 18.26 4.49 5.11
C LEU A 127 17.76 4.64 6.55
N GLY A 128 17.45 3.53 7.22
CA GLY A 128 17.03 3.52 8.62
C GLY A 128 15.62 4.03 8.82
N GLU A 129 14.67 3.49 8.04
CA GLU A 129 13.24 3.67 8.29
C GLU A 129 12.88 3.31 9.74
N LEU A 130 12.02 4.12 10.35
CA LEU A 130 11.48 3.86 11.67
C LEU A 130 10.42 2.76 11.59
N ALA A 131 10.40 1.87 12.58
CA ALA A 131 9.33 0.90 12.71
C ALA A 131 7.98 1.62 12.83
N PRO A 132 6.88 1.04 12.29
CA PRO A 132 5.55 1.53 12.59
C PRO A 132 5.36 1.48 14.11
N GLU A 133 5.05 2.62 14.72
CA GLU A 133 4.73 2.68 16.15
C GLU A 133 3.55 1.74 16.40
N PRO A 134 3.57 0.91 17.46
CA PRO A 134 2.39 0.14 17.83
C PRO A 134 1.24 1.12 18.06
N GLU A 135 0.08 0.80 17.49
CA GLU A 135 -1.19 1.53 17.63
C GLU A 135 -1.58 1.61 19.13
N THR A 136 -0.92 2.49 19.87
CA THR A 136 -1.23 2.74 21.27
C THR A 136 -2.41 3.71 21.30
N SER A 137 -3.52 3.21 21.82
CA SER A 137 -4.73 3.96 22.10
C SER A 137 -4.41 5.22 22.91
N SER A 138 -4.19 6.34 22.23
CA SER A 138 -4.19 7.67 22.84
C SER A 138 -5.38 8.43 22.29
N THR A 139 -6.33 8.66 23.19
CA THR A 139 -7.40 9.63 23.03
C THR A 139 -6.79 11.02 22.88
N ALA A 140 -6.54 11.46 21.64
CA ALA A 140 -6.62 12.85 21.16
C ALA A 140 -6.04 12.97 19.73
N GLU A 141 -6.87 13.39 18.77
CA GLU A 141 -6.53 14.05 17.50
C GLU A 141 -5.66 13.36 16.42
N THR A 142 -5.24 12.11 16.56
CA THR A 142 -4.40 11.41 15.54
C THR A 142 -5.16 10.51 14.55
N GLY A 143 -6.49 10.41 14.68
CA GLY A 143 -7.35 9.53 13.86
C GLY A 143 -7.51 9.87 12.37
N ASP A 144 -6.85 10.92 11.87
CA ASP A 144 -7.10 11.43 10.51
C ASP A 144 -5.83 11.62 9.67
N GLN A 145 -4.62 11.53 10.23
CA GLN A 145 -3.40 11.91 9.49
C GLN A 145 -3.05 10.92 8.36
N SER A 146 -3.18 9.62 8.61
CA SER A 146 -2.99 8.57 7.59
C SER A 146 -4.00 8.71 6.44
N CYS A 147 -5.25 8.99 6.78
CA CYS A 147 -6.31 9.23 5.81
C CYS A 147 -6.08 10.51 5.00
N ALA A 148 -5.64 11.58 5.67
CA ALA A 148 -5.36 12.88 5.07
C ALA A 148 -4.15 12.83 4.10
N ILE A 149 -3.06 12.14 4.47
CA ILE A 149 -1.88 11.98 3.61
C ILE A 149 -2.22 11.16 2.36
N ARG A 150 -2.96 10.04 2.52
CA ARG A 150 -3.46 9.27 1.37
C ARG A 150 -4.37 10.13 0.49
N GLY A 151 -5.31 10.86 1.09
CA GLY A 151 -6.22 11.76 0.36
C GLY A 151 -5.49 12.87 -0.40
N LEU A 152 -4.31 13.30 0.06
CA LEU A 152 -3.47 14.23 -0.70
C LEU A 152 -2.89 13.58 -1.97
N ALA A 153 -2.45 12.32 -1.89
CA ALA A 153 -1.98 11.59 -3.06
C ALA A 153 -3.11 11.36 -4.07
N ASP A 154 -4.31 10.98 -3.61
CA ASP A 154 -5.50 10.80 -4.46
C ASP A 154 -5.82 12.07 -5.27
N ARG A 155 -5.83 13.22 -4.61
CA ARG A 155 -6.08 14.52 -5.27
C ARG A 155 -4.97 14.89 -6.25
N ALA A 156 -3.71 14.64 -5.88
CA ALA A 156 -2.57 14.94 -6.75
C ALA A 156 -2.58 14.09 -8.02
N ALA A 157 -2.83 12.78 -7.89
CA ALA A 157 -2.93 11.84 -9.01
C ALA A 157 -4.07 12.23 -9.96
N GLY A 158 -5.25 12.54 -9.41
CA GLY A 158 -6.40 12.99 -10.21
C GLY A 158 -6.16 14.29 -10.99
N ALA A 159 -5.33 15.19 -10.47
CA ALA A 159 -5.01 16.47 -11.12
C ALA A 159 -3.84 16.39 -12.12
N ALA A 160 -2.86 15.52 -11.87
CA ALA A 160 -1.65 15.42 -12.68
C ALA A 160 -1.85 14.74 -14.04
N GLY A 161 -2.90 13.92 -14.18
CA GLY A 161 -3.16 13.12 -15.38
C GLY A 161 -2.25 11.90 -15.51
N ASP A 162 -2.32 11.22 -16.67
CA ASP A 162 -1.56 9.96 -16.88
C ASP A 162 -0.06 10.24 -17.09
N CYS A 163 0.70 10.13 -16.00
CA CYS A 163 2.15 10.34 -15.95
C CYS A 163 2.95 9.31 -16.77
N CYS A 164 2.33 8.20 -17.19
CA CYS A 164 3.00 7.05 -17.80
C CYS A 164 2.98 7.07 -19.34
N THR A 165 2.31 8.04 -19.96
CA THR A 165 2.37 8.21 -21.43
C THR A 165 3.53 9.14 -21.81
N PRO A 166 4.37 8.78 -22.80
CA PRO A 166 5.32 9.72 -23.36
C PRO A 166 4.54 10.93 -23.88
N LYS A 167 4.79 12.11 -23.31
CA LYS A 167 4.25 13.35 -23.88
C LYS A 167 4.83 13.47 -25.30
N SER A 168 3.96 13.47 -26.31
CA SER A 168 4.37 13.77 -27.68
C SER A 168 5.09 15.11 -27.69
N LYS A 169 6.28 15.15 -28.32
CA LYS A 169 7.03 16.39 -28.53
C LYS A 169 6.28 17.34 -29.45
#